data_AF-A0A8M1N668-F1
#
_entry.id   AF-A0A8M1N668-F1
#
_cell.length_a   1.000
_cell.length_b   1.000
_cell.length_c   1.000
_cell.angle_alpha   90.00
_cell.angle_beta   90.00
_cell.angle_gamma   90.00
#
_symmetry.space_group_name_H-M   'P 1'
#
loop_
_entity.id
_entity.type
_entity.pdbx_description
1 polymer ?
#
loop_
_entity_poly.entity_id
_entity_poly.type
_entity_poly.pdbx_seq_one_letter_code
_entity_poly.pdbx_strand_id
1 'polypeptide(L)'
;MDNSGKEKEAMQLMAEADKKVKSSGSFLGGMFGGNHKVEDACEMYARAANMFKMAKNWSAAGNAFCQAARLHMQMQNKLDSATSFVDAGNAYKKADPQEAINCLNAAIDIYTDMGRFTIAAKHHMTIAEIYESELVDIEKAIAHFEQAADYYKGEESNSSANKCLLKVGSYSAQLEQYPKAIEIFEQVASNTMDNPLLKYNAKEYFWKAALCHFIVDELNAKLAIEKYEGMFPAFSDSRECKLLKKLLEAHEEQNSEAFTEAVKEFDSISRLDQWQTTMLLRIKKTIQGDSGDLK
;
A
#
# COMPACT_ATOMS: atom_id res chain seq x y z
N MET A 1 -33.14 14.31 -3.77
CA MET A 1 -32.48 15.63 -3.74
C MET A 1 -32.02 15.92 -5.16
N ASP A 2 -32.30 17.10 -5.68
CA ASP A 2 -31.91 17.46 -7.04
C ASP A 2 -30.40 17.75 -7.08
N ASN A 3 -29.63 16.78 -7.58
CA ASN A 3 -28.18 16.95 -7.74
C ASN A 3 -27.85 17.94 -8.86
N SER A 4 -28.76 18.13 -9.83
CA SER A 4 -28.49 18.97 -11.00
C SER A 4 -28.37 20.45 -10.64
N GLY A 5 -29.15 20.93 -9.67
CA GLY A 5 -29.03 22.29 -9.15
C GLY A 5 -27.64 22.57 -8.57
N LYS A 6 -27.12 21.65 -7.75
CA LYS A 6 -25.79 21.79 -7.14
C LYS A 6 -24.66 21.72 -8.16
N GLU A 7 -24.75 20.84 -9.17
CA GLU A 7 -23.76 20.80 -10.24
C GLU A 7 -23.75 22.10 -11.04
N LYS A 8 -24.92 22.66 -11.34
CA LYS A 8 -25.03 23.92 -12.06
C LYS A 8 -24.42 25.09 -11.28
N GLU A 9 -24.71 25.19 -9.99
CA GLU A 9 -24.10 26.19 -9.12
C GLU A 9 -22.58 26.00 -9.01
N ALA A 10 -22.10 24.75 -8.91
CA ALA A 10 -20.68 24.45 -8.90
C ALA A 10 -19.99 24.87 -10.20
N MET A 11 -20.58 24.59 -11.36
CA MET A 11 -20.06 25.01 -12.66
C MET A 11 -20.02 26.54 -12.80
N GLN A 12 -21.00 27.26 -12.24
CA GLN A 12 -20.98 28.72 -12.20
C GLN A 12 -19.80 29.25 -11.37
N LEU A 13 -19.56 28.67 -10.18
CA LEU A 13 -18.41 29.00 -9.36
C LEU A 13 -17.08 28.73 -10.06
N MET A 14 -16.94 27.59 -10.77
CA MET A 14 -15.76 27.29 -11.58
C MET A 14 -15.52 28.39 -12.62
N ALA A 15 -16.56 28.79 -13.36
CA ALA A 15 -16.44 29.79 -14.41
C ALA A 15 -16.13 31.19 -13.87
N GLU A 16 -16.63 31.54 -12.68
CA GLU A 16 -16.30 32.79 -12.01
C GLU A 16 -14.86 32.79 -11.47
N ALA A 17 -14.40 31.66 -10.91
CA ALA A 17 -13.02 31.48 -10.49
C ALA A 17 -12.05 31.63 -11.68
N ASP A 18 -12.34 30.99 -12.81
CA ASP A 18 -11.56 31.11 -14.05
C ASP A 18 -11.46 32.58 -14.53
N LYS A 19 -12.56 33.34 -14.41
CA LYS A 19 -12.57 34.78 -14.76
C LYS A 19 -11.67 35.58 -13.83
N LYS A 20 -11.69 35.31 -12.52
CA LYS A 20 -10.82 35.98 -11.55
C LYS A 20 -9.34 35.73 -11.86
N VAL A 21 -8.96 34.47 -12.11
CA VAL A 21 -7.58 34.09 -12.51
C VAL A 21 -7.16 34.80 -13.79
N LYS A 22 -7.99 34.78 -14.85
CA LYS A 22 -7.65 35.48 -16.10
C LYS A 22 -7.48 36.99 -15.90
N SER A 23 -8.28 37.59 -15.01
CA SER A 23 -8.21 39.02 -14.72
C SER A 23 -7.03 39.42 -13.81
N SER A 24 -6.39 38.48 -13.12
CA SER A 24 -5.21 38.76 -12.28
C SER A 24 -3.95 38.97 -13.12
N GLY A 25 -3.83 38.27 -14.25
CA GLY A 25 -2.70 38.42 -15.19
C GLY A 25 -2.74 39.65 -16.11
N SER A 26 -3.84 40.43 -16.11
CA SER A 26 -3.92 41.67 -16.90
C SER A 26 -3.05 42.78 -16.30
N PHE A 27 -2.50 43.68 -17.13
CA PHE A 27 -1.61 44.78 -16.72
C PHE A 27 -2.17 45.63 -15.56
N LEU A 28 -3.49 45.90 -15.56
CA LEU A 28 -4.16 46.59 -14.46
C LEU A 28 -4.40 45.69 -13.23
N GLY A 29 -4.59 44.39 -13.44
CA GLY A 29 -4.83 43.40 -12.38
C GLY A 29 -3.59 43.12 -11.55
N GLY A 30 -2.41 43.04 -12.19
CA GLY A 30 -1.14 42.81 -11.51
C GLY A 30 -0.73 43.95 -10.58
N MET A 31 -1.07 45.20 -10.93
CA MET A 31 -0.67 46.39 -10.16
C MET A 31 -1.49 46.61 -8.87
N PHE A 32 -2.73 46.09 -8.79
CA PHE A 32 -3.69 46.46 -7.74
C PHE A 32 -4.29 45.27 -6.94
N GLY A 33 -3.68 44.09 -6.98
CA GLY A 33 -4.13 42.97 -6.13
C GLY A 33 -4.30 41.64 -6.87
N GLY A 34 -3.38 41.30 -7.76
CA GLY A 34 -3.38 40.02 -8.45
C GLY A 34 -3.48 38.81 -7.50
N ASN A 35 -2.75 38.83 -6.38
CA ASN A 35 -2.75 37.73 -5.40
C ASN A 35 -4.12 37.52 -4.75
N HIS A 36 -4.79 38.58 -4.31
CA HIS A 36 -6.12 38.47 -3.69
C HIS A 36 -7.15 37.86 -4.67
N LYS A 37 -7.04 38.18 -5.97
CA LYS A 37 -7.92 37.56 -6.98
C LYS A 37 -7.66 36.07 -7.18
N VAL A 38 -6.40 35.64 -7.05
CA VAL A 38 -6.02 34.22 -7.17
C VAL A 38 -6.43 33.46 -5.92
N GLU A 39 -6.27 34.04 -4.74
CA GLU A 39 -6.74 33.48 -3.47
C GLU A 39 -8.26 33.28 -3.47
N ASP A 40 -9.02 34.32 -3.85
CA ASP A 40 -10.47 34.22 -4.04
C ASP A 40 -10.83 33.08 -5.01
N ALA A 41 -10.09 32.95 -6.12
CA ALA A 41 -10.34 31.89 -7.08
C ALA A 41 -10.10 30.50 -6.48
N CYS A 42 -9.05 30.31 -5.66
CA CYS A 42 -8.79 29.07 -4.95
C CYS A 42 -9.98 28.67 -4.06
N GLU A 43 -10.49 29.61 -3.26
CA GLU A 43 -11.67 29.36 -2.41
C GLU A 43 -12.91 29.00 -3.23
N MET A 44 -13.11 29.66 -4.37
CA MET A 44 -14.23 29.37 -5.28
C MET A 44 -14.11 27.98 -5.91
N TYR A 45 -12.92 27.56 -6.33
CA TYR A 45 -12.68 26.20 -6.80
C TYR A 45 -12.92 25.17 -5.70
N ALA A 46 -12.42 25.38 -4.48
CA ALA A 46 -12.64 24.48 -3.36
C ALA A 46 -14.13 24.37 -2.98
N ARG A 47 -14.88 25.49 -3.04
CA ARG A 47 -16.33 25.49 -2.84
C ARG A 47 -17.04 24.71 -3.95
N ALA A 48 -16.70 24.95 -5.21
CA ALA A 48 -17.26 24.21 -6.35
C ALA A 48 -16.99 22.70 -6.22
N ALA A 49 -15.77 22.32 -5.82
CA ALA A 49 -15.37 20.93 -5.61
C ALA A 49 -16.25 20.23 -4.55
N ASN A 50 -16.49 20.91 -3.42
CA ASN A 50 -17.38 20.38 -2.38
C ASN A 50 -18.84 20.27 -2.84
N MET A 51 -19.31 21.18 -3.68
CA MET A 51 -20.65 21.09 -4.28
C MET A 51 -20.76 19.91 -5.26
N PHE A 52 -19.73 19.68 -6.10
CA PHE A 52 -19.64 18.49 -6.93
C PHE A 52 -19.62 17.19 -6.11
N LYS A 53 -18.92 17.16 -4.95
CA LYS A 53 -18.98 16.03 -4.01
C LYS A 53 -20.39 15.78 -3.49
N MET A 54 -21.13 16.83 -3.13
CA MET A 54 -22.53 16.70 -2.70
C MET A 54 -23.44 16.17 -3.82
N ALA A 55 -23.13 16.49 -5.08
CA ALA A 55 -23.82 15.96 -6.26
C ALA A 55 -23.33 14.55 -6.66
N LYS A 56 -22.32 14.01 -5.97
CA LYS A 56 -21.61 12.75 -6.29
C LYS A 56 -20.89 12.76 -7.63
N ASN A 57 -20.61 13.93 -8.18
CA ASN A 57 -19.79 14.09 -9.38
C ASN A 57 -18.31 14.16 -8.99
N TRP A 58 -17.75 12.99 -8.72
CA TRP A 58 -16.42 12.88 -8.13
C TRP A 58 -15.31 13.35 -9.09
N SER A 59 -15.44 13.11 -10.40
CA SER A 59 -14.45 13.58 -11.39
C SER A 59 -14.42 15.11 -11.49
N ALA A 60 -15.60 15.77 -11.49
CA ALA A 60 -15.66 17.23 -11.49
C ALA A 60 -15.12 17.82 -10.17
N ALA A 61 -15.40 17.17 -9.04
CA ALA A 61 -14.83 17.55 -7.76
C ALA A 61 -13.31 17.46 -7.75
N GLY A 62 -12.75 16.36 -8.25
CA GLY A 62 -11.31 16.16 -8.38
C GLY A 62 -10.66 17.25 -9.23
N ASN A 63 -11.24 17.58 -10.39
CA ASN A 63 -10.71 18.62 -11.27
C ASN A 63 -10.73 19.99 -10.58
N ALA A 64 -11.84 20.33 -9.90
CA ALA A 64 -11.96 21.58 -9.17
C ALA A 64 -10.89 21.71 -8.07
N PHE A 65 -10.65 20.65 -7.28
CA PHE A 65 -9.54 20.65 -6.32
C PHE A 65 -8.16 20.74 -6.99
N CYS A 66 -7.94 20.09 -8.13
CA CYS A 66 -6.69 20.24 -8.89
C CYS A 66 -6.46 21.68 -9.37
N GLN A 67 -7.51 22.40 -9.77
CA GLN A 67 -7.39 23.81 -10.12
C GLN A 67 -6.98 24.65 -8.91
N ALA A 68 -7.63 24.45 -7.75
CA ALA A 68 -7.23 25.10 -6.51
C ALA A 68 -5.76 24.78 -6.15
N ALA A 69 -5.36 23.51 -6.24
CA ALA A 69 -4.02 23.05 -5.92
C ALA A 69 -2.94 23.74 -6.78
N ARG A 70 -3.19 23.86 -8.10
CA ARG A 70 -2.27 24.54 -9.03
C ARG A 70 -2.12 26.03 -8.72
N LEU A 71 -3.21 26.70 -8.32
CA LEU A 71 -3.15 28.11 -7.95
C LEU A 71 -2.44 28.33 -6.61
N HIS A 72 -2.69 27.48 -5.62
CA HIS A 72 -1.91 27.49 -4.37
C HIS A 72 -0.41 27.32 -4.66
N MET A 73 -0.03 26.47 -5.62
CA MET A 73 1.36 26.33 -6.05
C MET A 73 1.92 27.59 -6.70
N GLN A 74 1.16 28.26 -7.56
CA GLN A 74 1.56 29.55 -8.16
C GLN A 74 1.79 30.64 -7.10
N MET A 75 0.99 30.62 -6.03
CA MET A 75 1.16 31.51 -4.88
C MET A 75 2.26 31.04 -3.90
N GLN A 76 3.02 30.00 -4.26
CA GLN A 76 4.05 29.37 -3.41
C GLN A 76 3.53 28.82 -2.07
N ASN A 77 2.22 28.62 -1.96
CA ASN A 77 1.59 28.03 -0.79
C ASN A 77 1.58 26.50 -0.93
N LYS A 78 2.73 25.89 -0.64
CA LYS A 78 2.97 24.45 -0.81
C LYS A 78 2.02 23.58 0.04
N LEU A 79 1.74 23.99 1.28
CA LEU A 79 0.90 23.20 2.19
C LEU A 79 -0.55 23.08 1.69
N ASP A 80 -1.15 24.19 1.29
CA ASP A 80 -2.53 24.20 0.79
C ASP A 80 -2.62 23.55 -0.60
N SER A 81 -1.56 23.68 -1.41
CA SER A 81 -1.44 22.97 -2.69
C SER A 81 -1.45 21.45 -2.50
N ALA A 82 -0.59 20.93 -1.61
CA ALA A 82 -0.53 19.49 -1.31
C ALA A 82 -1.86 18.99 -0.74
N THR A 83 -2.46 19.74 0.18
CA THR A 83 -3.78 19.39 0.76
C THR A 83 -4.86 19.32 -0.32
N SER A 84 -4.91 20.30 -1.22
CA SER A 84 -5.86 20.32 -2.34
C SER A 84 -5.64 19.15 -3.30
N PHE A 85 -4.39 18.76 -3.58
CA PHE A 85 -4.11 17.57 -4.37
C PHE A 85 -4.53 16.27 -3.67
N VAL A 86 -4.39 16.17 -2.35
CA VAL A 86 -4.91 15.03 -1.58
C VAL A 86 -6.43 14.95 -1.65
N ASP A 87 -7.12 16.09 -1.52
CA ASP A 87 -8.57 16.16 -1.66
C ASP A 87 -9.04 15.80 -3.08
N ALA A 88 -8.29 16.23 -4.10
CA ALA A 88 -8.50 15.79 -5.47
C ALA A 88 -8.34 14.28 -5.61
N GLY A 89 -7.26 13.70 -5.07
CA GLY A 89 -7.00 12.27 -5.07
C GLY A 89 -8.11 11.47 -4.38
N ASN A 90 -8.60 11.95 -3.24
CA ASN A 90 -9.72 11.33 -2.52
C ASN A 90 -11.05 11.38 -3.30
N ALA A 91 -11.28 12.44 -4.08
CA ALA A 91 -12.42 12.53 -4.97
C ALA A 91 -12.25 11.54 -6.14
N TYR A 92 -11.11 11.60 -6.84
CA TYR A 92 -10.84 10.74 -7.99
C TYR A 92 -10.80 9.25 -7.64
N LYS A 93 -10.39 8.84 -6.44
CA LYS A 93 -10.41 7.42 -6.01
C LYS A 93 -11.78 6.75 -6.18
N LYS A 94 -12.87 7.54 -6.24
CA LYS A 94 -14.25 7.06 -6.44
C LYS A 94 -14.75 7.07 -7.89
N ALA A 95 -13.94 7.54 -8.83
CA ALA A 95 -14.35 7.67 -10.24
C ALA A 95 -13.25 7.28 -11.23
N ASP A 96 -12.01 7.70 -10.98
CA ASP A 96 -10.85 7.44 -11.81
C ASP A 96 -9.63 7.16 -10.92
N PRO A 97 -9.30 5.87 -10.68
CA PRO A 97 -8.15 5.49 -9.87
C PRO A 97 -6.81 6.02 -10.40
N GLN A 98 -6.65 6.17 -11.73
CA GLN A 98 -5.40 6.63 -12.31
C GLN A 98 -5.19 8.13 -12.07
N GLU A 99 -6.25 8.93 -12.20
CA GLU A 99 -6.18 10.35 -11.84
C GLU A 99 -6.01 10.55 -10.33
N ALA A 100 -6.54 9.65 -9.50
CA ALA A 100 -6.29 9.67 -8.06
C ALA A 100 -4.81 9.54 -7.74
N ILE A 101 -4.13 8.59 -8.42
CA ILE A 101 -2.69 8.38 -8.28
C ILE A 101 -1.91 9.60 -8.76
N ASN A 102 -2.28 10.19 -9.90
CA ASN A 102 -1.63 11.39 -10.41
C ASN A 102 -1.70 12.55 -9.40
N CYS A 103 -2.86 12.76 -8.77
CA CYS A 103 -3.04 13.78 -7.74
C CYS A 103 -2.25 13.48 -6.48
N LEU A 104 -2.26 12.23 -6.00
CA LEU A 104 -1.51 11.84 -4.81
C LEU A 104 0.01 11.92 -5.03
N ASN A 105 0.52 11.58 -6.22
CA ASN A 105 1.93 11.78 -6.57
C ASN A 105 2.31 13.26 -6.53
N ALA A 106 1.48 14.14 -7.09
CA ALA A 106 1.71 15.59 -6.98
C ALA A 106 1.76 16.06 -5.51
N ALA A 107 0.91 15.53 -4.64
CA ALA A 107 0.97 15.82 -3.20
C ALA A 107 2.25 15.26 -2.54
N ILE A 108 2.66 14.04 -2.91
CA ILE A 108 3.89 13.40 -2.42
C ILE A 108 5.12 14.25 -2.76
N ASP A 109 5.25 14.70 -4.00
CA ASP A 109 6.38 15.52 -4.45
C ASP A 109 6.50 16.79 -3.59
N ILE A 110 5.38 17.45 -3.34
CA ILE A 110 5.33 18.67 -2.52
C ILE A 110 5.67 18.36 -1.06
N TYR A 111 5.10 17.31 -0.47
CA TYR A 111 5.40 16.95 0.91
C TYR A 111 6.86 16.52 1.10
N THR A 112 7.43 15.82 0.12
CA THR A 112 8.83 15.41 0.13
C THR A 112 9.75 16.63 0.08
N ASP A 113 9.48 17.59 -0.80
CA ASP A 113 10.21 18.86 -0.88
C ASP A 113 10.07 19.71 0.41
N MET A 114 8.95 19.59 1.12
CA MET A 114 8.75 20.19 2.45
C MET A 114 9.39 19.39 3.62
N GLY A 115 10.08 18.28 3.33
CA GLY A 115 10.65 17.38 4.35
C GLY A 115 9.62 16.65 5.20
N ARG A 116 8.37 16.50 4.72
CA ARG A 116 7.26 15.81 5.40
C ARG A 116 7.19 14.34 4.97
N PHE A 117 8.29 13.60 5.13
CA PHE A 117 8.43 12.23 4.63
C PHE A 117 7.40 11.25 5.22
N THR A 118 7.07 11.37 6.51
CA THR A 118 6.02 10.57 7.15
C THR A 118 4.64 10.76 6.47
N ILE A 119 4.32 11.95 5.97
CA ILE A 119 3.05 12.22 5.26
C ILE A 119 3.13 11.68 3.84
N ALA A 120 4.25 11.91 3.14
CA ALA A 120 4.51 11.34 1.83
C ALA A 120 4.39 9.80 1.84
N ALA A 121 4.93 9.14 2.86
CA ALA A 121 4.85 7.69 3.04
C ALA A 121 3.39 7.20 3.15
N LYS A 122 2.53 7.92 3.89
CA LYS A 122 1.09 7.60 3.96
C LYS A 122 0.41 7.66 2.59
N HIS A 123 0.76 8.65 1.77
CA HIS A 123 0.20 8.76 0.42
C HIS A 123 0.76 7.69 -0.52
N HIS A 124 2.03 7.32 -0.40
CA HIS A 124 2.59 6.15 -1.09
C HIS A 124 1.83 4.87 -0.75
N MET A 125 1.50 4.63 0.53
CA MET A 125 0.67 3.49 0.92
C MET A 125 -0.71 3.54 0.25
N THR A 126 -1.38 4.69 0.25
CA THR A 126 -2.68 4.83 -0.43
C THR A 126 -2.59 4.54 -1.92
N ILE A 127 -1.53 4.99 -2.61
CA ILE A 127 -1.30 4.68 -4.02
C ILE A 127 -1.07 3.19 -4.22
N ALA A 128 -0.25 2.57 -3.36
CA ALA A 128 0.01 1.14 -3.41
C ALA A 128 -1.26 0.31 -3.23
N GLU A 129 -2.15 0.71 -2.32
CA GLU A 129 -3.47 0.10 -2.13
C GLU A 129 -4.37 0.26 -3.37
N ILE A 130 -4.31 1.39 -4.08
CA ILE A 130 -5.06 1.57 -5.34
C ILE A 130 -4.52 0.63 -6.42
N TYR A 131 -3.20 0.49 -6.53
CA TYR A 131 -2.59 -0.48 -7.44
C TYR A 131 -2.92 -1.93 -7.05
N GLU A 132 -3.01 -2.23 -5.75
CA GLU A 132 -3.40 -3.54 -5.22
C GLU A 132 -4.86 -3.89 -5.58
N SER A 133 -5.82 -3.00 -5.32
CA SER A 133 -7.26 -3.33 -5.40
C SER A 133 -7.94 -2.93 -6.70
N GLU A 134 -7.65 -1.74 -7.22
CA GLU A 134 -8.42 -1.16 -8.33
C GLU A 134 -7.77 -1.40 -9.69
N LEU A 135 -6.44 -1.28 -9.77
CA LEU A 135 -5.69 -1.41 -11.02
C LEU A 135 -5.02 -2.78 -11.19
N VAL A 136 -4.91 -3.56 -10.10
CA VAL A 136 -4.33 -4.91 -10.06
C VAL A 136 -2.92 -4.97 -10.67
N ASP A 137 -2.10 -3.95 -10.37
CA ASP A 137 -0.70 -3.85 -10.77
C ASP A 137 0.21 -4.03 -9.55
N ILE A 138 0.50 -5.30 -9.24
CA ILE A 138 1.22 -5.69 -8.03
C ILE A 138 2.67 -5.20 -8.03
N GLU A 139 3.31 -5.10 -9.20
CA GLU A 139 4.67 -4.59 -9.32
C GLU A 139 4.75 -3.11 -8.92
N LYS A 140 3.81 -2.29 -9.40
CA LYS A 140 3.73 -0.89 -8.97
C LYS A 140 3.33 -0.76 -7.51
N ALA A 141 2.44 -1.61 -7.01
CA ALA A 141 2.08 -1.62 -5.58
C ALA A 141 3.31 -1.88 -4.71
N ILE A 142 4.16 -2.87 -5.07
CA ILE A 142 5.44 -3.14 -4.41
C ILE A 142 6.32 -1.89 -4.38
N ALA A 143 6.56 -1.26 -5.53
CA ALA A 143 7.44 -0.08 -5.62
C ALA A 143 6.98 1.06 -4.69
N HIS A 144 5.67 1.33 -4.63
CA HIS A 144 5.14 2.36 -3.72
C HIS A 144 5.20 1.95 -2.24
N PHE A 145 4.96 0.67 -1.89
CA PHE A 145 5.15 0.20 -0.51
C PHE A 145 6.61 0.24 -0.07
N GLU A 146 7.56 -0.07 -0.97
CA GLU A 146 8.99 0.05 -0.70
C GLU A 146 9.40 1.50 -0.43
N GLN A 147 8.94 2.43 -1.26
CA GLN A 147 9.20 3.85 -1.05
C GLN A 147 8.59 4.36 0.26
N ALA A 148 7.38 3.91 0.61
CA ALA A 148 6.78 4.22 1.91
C ALA A 148 7.61 3.65 3.08
N ALA A 149 8.09 2.41 2.95
CA ALA A 149 8.94 1.77 3.96
C ALA A 149 10.25 2.54 4.18
N ASP A 150 10.90 2.97 3.09
CA ASP A 150 12.13 3.75 3.13
C ASP A 150 11.94 5.09 3.86
N TYR A 151 10.89 5.84 3.52
CA TYR A 151 10.55 7.08 4.21
C TYR A 151 10.25 6.87 5.70
N TYR A 152 9.48 5.83 6.06
CA TYR A 152 9.22 5.53 7.47
C TYR A 152 10.49 5.11 8.22
N LYS A 153 11.40 4.39 7.56
CA LYS A 153 12.68 3.97 8.17
C LYS A 153 13.61 5.16 8.40
N GLY A 154 13.68 6.08 7.45
CA GLY A 154 14.43 7.34 7.60
C GLY A 154 13.92 8.20 8.76
N GLU A 155 12.62 8.12 9.05
CA GLU A 155 11.95 8.81 10.17
C GLU A 155 11.92 7.94 11.46
N GLU A 156 12.73 6.87 11.52
CA GLU A 156 12.84 5.93 12.64
C GLU A 156 11.51 5.25 13.06
N SER A 157 10.50 5.25 12.17
CA SER A 157 9.18 4.65 12.38
C SER A 157 9.15 3.17 11.98
N ASN A 158 9.90 2.34 12.71
CA ASN A 158 10.08 0.93 12.39
C ASN A 158 8.77 0.13 12.29
N SER A 159 7.77 0.40 13.12
CA SER A 159 6.48 -0.31 13.05
C SER A 159 5.75 -0.04 11.73
N SER A 160 5.75 1.22 11.26
CA SER A 160 5.11 1.61 10.01
C SER A 160 5.89 1.09 8.81
N ALA A 161 7.23 1.16 8.87
CA ALA A 161 8.11 0.57 7.86
C ALA A 161 7.88 -0.94 7.74
N ASN A 162 7.83 -1.67 8.87
CA ASN A 162 7.57 -3.11 8.89
C ASN A 162 6.21 -3.46 8.28
N LYS A 163 5.15 -2.67 8.53
CA LYS A 163 3.83 -2.90 7.87
C LYS A 163 3.93 -2.83 6.35
N CYS A 164 4.67 -1.85 5.81
CA CYS A 164 4.88 -1.70 4.38
C CYS A 164 5.73 -2.86 3.83
N LEU A 165 6.84 -3.19 4.52
CA LEU A 165 7.72 -4.29 4.14
C LEU A 165 6.99 -5.64 4.12
N LEU A 166 6.11 -5.92 5.07
CA LEU A 166 5.33 -7.17 5.07
C LEU A 166 4.42 -7.30 3.85
N LYS A 167 3.83 -6.19 3.40
CA LYS A 167 3.08 -6.15 2.14
C LYS A 167 4.00 -6.43 0.95
N VAL A 168 5.18 -5.80 0.90
CA VAL A 168 6.20 -6.06 -0.14
C VAL A 168 6.59 -7.54 -0.15
N GLY A 169 6.97 -8.12 0.99
CA GLY A 169 7.36 -9.52 1.08
C GLY A 169 6.26 -10.47 0.63
N SER A 170 5.00 -10.22 1.03
CA SER A 170 3.86 -11.02 0.59
C SER A 170 3.63 -10.95 -0.91
N TYR A 171 3.72 -9.77 -1.53
CA TYR A 171 3.55 -9.62 -2.98
C TYR A 171 4.74 -10.13 -3.78
N SER A 172 5.97 -9.90 -3.31
CA SER A 172 7.17 -10.48 -3.93
C SER A 172 7.09 -12.01 -3.94
N ALA A 173 6.62 -12.64 -2.86
CA ALA A 173 6.37 -14.08 -2.86
C ALA A 173 5.27 -14.50 -3.86
N GLN A 174 4.19 -13.73 -3.98
CA GLN A 174 3.14 -13.99 -4.98
C GLN A 174 3.66 -13.90 -6.42
N LEU A 175 4.54 -12.94 -6.70
CA LEU A 175 5.24 -12.78 -7.98
C LEU A 175 6.43 -13.76 -8.15
N GLU A 176 6.55 -14.75 -7.26
CA GLU A 176 7.60 -15.80 -7.31
C GLU A 176 9.03 -15.26 -7.13
N GLN A 177 9.16 -14.03 -6.63
CA GLN A 177 10.42 -13.40 -6.23
C GLN A 177 10.78 -13.82 -4.79
N TYR A 178 10.91 -15.13 -4.57
CA TYR A 178 11.11 -15.69 -3.23
C TYR A 178 12.37 -15.18 -2.51
N PRO A 179 13.55 -15.00 -3.17
CA PRO A 179 14.73 -14.48 -2.49
C PRO A 179 14.50 -13.12 -1.83
N LYS A 180 13.81 -12.21 -2.53
CA LYS A 180 13.45 -10.89 -2.01
C LYS A 180 12.44 -10.99 -0.87
N ALA A 181 11.43 -11.86 -1.00
CA ALA A 181 10.45 -12.07 0.05
C ALA A 181 11.07 -12.63 1.34
N ILE A 182 12.00 -13.58 1.22
CA ILE A 182 12.76 -14.17 2.33
C ILE A 182 13.53 -13.09 3.08
N GLU A 183 14.34 -12.30 2.36
CA GLU A 183 15.15 -11.24 2.96
C GLU A 183 14.28 -10.27 3.78
N ILE A 184 13.14 -9.86 3.21
CA ILE A 184 12.22 -8.94 3.85
C ILE A 184 11.56 -9.56 5.09
N PHE A 185 11.05 -10.79 5.00
CA PHE A 185 10.43 -11.45 6.14
C PHE A 185 11.43 -11.72 7.28
N GLU A 186 12.65 -12.15 6.97
CA GLU A 186 13.72 -12.34 7.96
C GLU A 186 14.12 -11.00 8.62
N GLN A 187 14.25 -9.93 7.83
CA GLN A 187 14.55 -8.60 8.35
C GLN A 187 13.45 -8.11 9.31
N VAL A 188 12.18 -8.23 8.92
CA VAL A 188 11.05 -7.80 9.76
C VAL A 188 10.94 -8.69 11.01
N ALA A 189 11.18 -10.00 10.89
CA ALA A 189 11.22 -10.91 12.02
C ALA A 189 12.30 -10.49 13.03
N SER A 190 13.53 -10.26 12.56
CA SER A 190 14.65 -9.79 13.39
C SER A 190 14.32 -8.50 14.13
N ASN A 191 13.85 -7.49 13.42
CA ASN A 191 13.48 -6.20 14.02
C ASN A 191 12.34 -6.33 15.05
N THR A 192 11.47 -7.33 14.89
CA THR A 192 10.31 -7.54 15.76
C THR A 192 10.66 -8.33 17.01
N MET A 193 11.65 -9.22 16.96
CA MET A 193 12.13 -9.99 18.13
C MET A 193 12.72 -9.09 19.21
N ASP A 194 13.43 -8.03 18.80
CA ASP A 194 14.03 -7.05 19.72
C ASP A 194 12.96 -6.22 20.45
N ASN A 195 11.71 -6.26 20.00
CA ASN A 195 10.59 -5.57 20.62
C ASN A 195 9.79 -6.51 21.55
N PRO A 196 9.81 -6.30 22.89
CA PRO A 196 9.14 -7.18 23.85
C PRO A 196 7.63 -7.34 23.64
N LEU A 197 6.97 -6.31 23.07
CA LEU A 197 5.53 -6.29 22.82
C LEU A 197 5.15 -7.04 21.55
N LEU A 198 6.02 -6.96 20.52
CA LEU A 198 5.72 -7.48 19.19
C LEU A 198 6.40 -8.83 18.92
N LYS A 199 7.30 -9.31 19.79
CA LYS A 199 8.04 -10.58 19.63
C LYS A 199 7.17 -11.78 19.24
N TYR A 200 5.90 -11.81 19.68
CA TYR A 200 4.97 -12.90 19.34
C TYR A 200 4.54 -12.91 17.87
N ASN A 201 4.68 -11.80 17.15
CA ASN A 201 4.43 -11.71 15.71
C ASN A 201 5.64 -12.20 14.90
N ALA A 202 6.85 -12.21 15.47
CA ALA A 202 8.05 -12.65 14.76
C ALA A 202 7.92 -14.09 14.24
N LYS A 203 7.23 -14.97 15.00
CA LYS A 203 6.94 -16.35 14.58
C LYS A 203 6.18 -16.42 13.25
N GLU A 204 5.26 -15.48 13.02
CA GLU A 204 4.48 -15.44 11.78
C GLU A 204 5.39 -15.11 10.60
N TYR A 205 6.31 -14.17 10.79
CA TYR A 205 7.24 -13.75 9.74
C TYR A 205 8.29 -14.82 9.45
N PHE A 206 8.80 -15.52 10.46
CA PHE A 206 9.65 -16.70 10.27
C PHE A 206 8.92 -17.83 9.55
N TRP A 207 7.65 -18.08 9.90
CA TRP A 207 6.80 -19.02 9.17
C TRP A 207 6.67 -18.65 7.70
N LYS A 208 6.38 -17.37 7.38
CA LYS A 208 6.30 -16.90 5.99
C LYS A 208 7.64 -17.04 5.25
N ALA A 209 8.75 -16.69 5.89
CA ALA A 209 10.09 -16.85 5.34
C ALA A 209 10.43 -18.33 5.07
N ALA A 210 10.09 -19.22 6.00
CA ALA A 210 10.32 -20.66 5.86
C ALA A 210 9.51 -21.27 4.71
N LEU A 211 8.25 -20.87 4.53
CA LEU A 211 7.45 -21.28 3.37
C LEU A 211 8.12 -20.83 2.05
N CYS A 212 8.63 -19.60 2.00
CA CYS A 212 9.35 -19.13 0.81
C CYS A 212 10.66 -19.89 0.58
N HIS A 213 11.44 -20.19 1.62
CA HIS A 213 12.62 -21.06 1.51
C HIS A 213 12.26 -22.43 0.97
N PHE A 214 11.16 -23.02 1.45
CA PHE A 214 10.70 -24.35 1.01
C PHE A 214 10.37 -24.37 -0.47
N ILE A 215 9.65 -23.35 -0.98
CA ILE A 215 9.34 -23.28 -2.41
C ILE A 215 10.62 -23.19 -3.26
N VAL A 216 11.67 -22.53 -2.76
CA VAL A 216 12.95 -22.43 -3.46
C VAL A 216 13.71 -23.75 -3.42
N ASP A 217 13.93 -24.29 -2.23
CA ASP A 217 14.68 -25.53 -2.00
C ASP A 217 14.39 -26.11 -0.61
N GLU A 218 14.11 -27.42 -0.56
CA GLU A 218 13.85 -28.16 0.67
C GLU A 218 15.03 -28.08 1.66
N LEU A 219 16.27 -28.16 1.15
CA LEU A 219 17.45 -28.08 2.00
C LEU A 219 17.57 -26.68 2.65
N ASN A 220 17.31 -25.62 1.90
CA ASN A 220 17.28 -24.26 2.43
C ASN A 220 16.21 -24.10 3.50
N ALA A 221 15.03 -24.71 3.34
CA ALA A 221 13.99 -24.69 4.37
C ALA A 221 14.42 -25.37 5.67
N LYS A 222 15.08 -26.54 5.60
CA LYS A 222 15.61 -27.23 6.79
C LYS A 222 16.60 -26.34 7.54
N LEU A 223 17.58 -25.80 6.83
CA LEU A 223 18.60 -24.91 7.39
C LEU A 223 17.98 -23.64 7.97
N ALA A 224 16.98 -23.07 7.30
CA ALA A 224 16.27 -21.89 7.78
C ALA A 224 15.48 -22.17 9.05
N ILE A 225 14.78 -23.32 9.14
CA ILE A 225 14.05 -23.70 10.35
C ILE A 225 15.00 -23.88 11.53
N GLU A 226 16.09 -24.62 11.36
CA GLU A 226 17.10 -24.79 12.42
C GLU A 226 17.66 -23.44 12.89
N LYS A 227 17.96 -22.53 11.94
CA LYS A 227 18.38 -21.16 12.25
C LYS A 227 17.32 -20.42 13.07
N TYR A 228 16.04 -20.47 12.67
CA TYR A 228 14.96 -19.77 13.36
C TYR A 228 14.66 -20.34 14.75
N GLU A 229 14.76 -21.66 14.91
CA GLU A 229 14.65 -22.33 16.21
C GLU A 229 15.78 -21.89 17.16
N GLY A 230 17.01 -21.79 16.66
CA GLY A 230 18.14 -21.30 17.43
C GLY A 230 18.02 -19.82 17.82
N MET A 231 17.52 -18.98 16.91
CA MET A 231 17.34 -17.54 17.15
C MET A 231 16.14 -17.24 18.06
N PHE A 232 15.05 -17.99 17.91
CA PHE A 232 13.81 -17.78 18.64
C PHE A 232 13.29 -19.12 19.18
N PRO A 233 13.70 -19.55 20.38
CA PRO A 233 13.27 -20.83 20.95
C PRO A 233 11.74 -21.01 21.04
N ALA A 234 10.98 -19.91 21.18
CA ALA A 234 9.53 -19.96 21.15
C ALA A 234 8.93 -20.32 19.77
N PHE A 235 9.71 -20.20 18.68
CA PHE A 235 9.34 -20.73 17.37
C PHE A 235 9.30 -22.25 17.38
N SER A 236 10.24 -22.93 18.04
CA SER A 236 10.30 -24.39 18.10
C SER A 236 9.03 -25.03 18.64
N ASP A 237 8.43 -24.42 19.66
CA ASP A 237 7.19 -24.91 20.28
C ASP A 237 5.92 -24.55 19.49
N SER A 238 6.04 -23.65 18.52
CA SER A 238 4.92 -23.14 17.73
C SER A 238 4.30 -24.24 16.85
N ARG A 239 3.00 -24.09 16.56
CA ARG A 239 2.29 -25.02 15.66
C ARG A 239 2.82 -24.89 14.24
N GLU A 240 3.22 -23.68 13.88
CA GLU A 240 3.80 -23.28 12.61
C GLU A 240 5.11 -24.07 12.37
N CYS A 241 6.04 -24.11 13.33
CA CYS A 241 7.27 -24.90 13.21
C CYS A 241 7.00 -26.41 13.14
N LYS A 242 6.08 -26.93 13.98
CA LYS A 242 5.67 -28.34 13.94
C LYS A 242 5.08 -28.73 12.59
N LEU A 243 4.27 -27.85 11.99
CA LEU A 243 3.75 -28.06 10.65
C LEU A 243 4.90 -28.09 9.63
N LEU A 244 5.82 -27.12 9.64
CA LEU A 244 6.96 -27.11 8.71
C LEU A 244 7.75 -28.44 8.74
N LYS A 245 8.01 -28.98 9.93
CA LYS A 245 8.70 -30.26 10.10
C LYS A 245 7.93 -31.43 9.48
N LYS A 246 6.62 -31.53 9.76
CA LYS A 246 5.75 -32.54 9.12
C LYS A 246 5.71 -32.40 7.60
N LEU A 247 5.71 -31.16 7.08
CA LEU A 247 5.69 -30.91 5.64
C LEU A 247 7.03 -31.27 4.98
N LEU A 248 8.15 -31.04 5.66
CA LEU A 248 9.47 -31.48 5.22
C LEU A 248 9.56 -33.01 5.16
N GLU A 249 9.15 -33.69 6.22
CA GLU A 249 9.10 -35.17 6.25
C GLU A 249 8.24 -35.73 5.11
N ALA A 250 7.03 -35.18 4.93
CA ALA A 250 6.14 -35.60 3.85
C ALA A 250 6.72 -35.31 2.45
N HIS A 251 7.45 -34.21 2.29
CA HIS A 251 8.12 -33.86 1.03
C HIS A 251 9.31 -34.79 0.76
N GLU A 252 10.12 -35.12 1.76
CA GLU A 252 11.22 -36.10 1.66
C GLU A 252 10.72 -37.48 1.25
N GLU A 253 9.61 -37.92 1.84
CA GLU A 253 8.96 -39.20 1.54
C GLU A 253 8.17 -39.17 0.22
N GLN A 254 8.08 -38.01 -0.44
CA GLN A 254 7.26 -37.78 -1.63
C GLN A 254 5.79 -38.17 -1.43
N ASN A 255 5.28 -37.94 -0.22
CA ASN A 255 3.96 -38.37 0.23
C ASN A 255 2.98 -37.18 0.25
N SER A 256 2.29 -36.97 -0.88
CA SER A 256 1.33 -35.87 -1.04
C SER A 256 0.09 -36.00 -0.15
N GLU A 257 -0.27 -37.23 0.24
CA GLU A 257 -1.38 -37.51 1.17
C GLU A 257 -1.04 -37.06 2.58
N ALA A 258 0.13 -37.44 3.11
CA ALA A 258 0.62 -37.01 4.41
C ALA A 258 0.77 -35.48 4.49
N PHE A 259 1.26 -34.85 3.41
CA PHE A 259 1.32 -33.39 3.32
C PHE A 259 -0.07 -32.77 3.45
N THR A 260 -1.06 -33.29 2.71
CA THR A 260 -2.43 -32.79 2.73
C THR A 260 -3.08 -32.98 4.09
N GLU A 261 -2.86 -34.12 4.74
CA GLU A 261 -3.37 -34.41 6.08
C GLU A 261 -2.78 -33.45 7.12
N ALA A 262 -1.47 -33.21 7.10
CA ALA A 262 -0.80 -32.29 8.00
C ALA A 262 -1.33 -30.85 7.85
N VAL A 263 -1.55 -30.39 6.60
CA VAL A 263 -2.15 -29.08 6.33
C VAL A 263 -3.59 -29.01 6.84
N LYS A 264 -4.40 -30.06 6.65
CA LYS A 264 -5.79 -30.12 7.13
C LYS A 264 -5.89 -30.11 8.65
N GLU A 265 -5.04 -30.88 9.32
CA GLU A 265 -4.96 -30.89 10.78
C GLU A 265 -4.65 -29.48 11.30
N PHE A 266 -3.67 -28.81 10.69
CA PHE A 266 -3.32 -27.44 11.06
C PHE A 266 -4.46 -26.44 10.80
N ASP A 267 -5.07 -26.46 9.60
CA ASP A 267 -6.16 -25.53 9.22
C ASP A 267 -7.40 -25.69 10.12
N SER A 268 -7.67 -26.92 10.59
CA SER A 268 -8.80 -27.19 11.50
C SER A 268 -8.70 -26.45 12.83
N ILE A 269 -7.47 -26.07 13.24
CA ILE A 269 -7.18 -25.37 14.49
C ILE A 269 -6.80 -23.92 14.23
N SER A 270 -5.94 -23.68 13.23
CA SER A 270 -5.40 -22.37 12.85
C SER A 270 -5.70 -22.13 11.40
N ARG A 271 -6.79 -21.39 11.13
CA ARG A 271 -7.23 -21.12 9.77
C ARG A 271 -6.13 -20.47 8.94
N LEU A 272 -5.86 -21.06 7.78
CA LEU A 272 -4.92 -20.56 6.81
C LEU A 272 -5.56 -19.40 6.03
N ASP A 273 -4.79 -18.33 5.87
CA ASP A 273 -5.21 -17.26 4.96
C ASP A 273 -4.98 -17.66 3.49
N GLN A 274 -5.48 -16.83 2.56
CA GLN A 274 -5.33 -17.08 1.13
C GLN A 274 -3.87 -17.13 0.67
N TRP A 275 -3.01 -16.31 1.27
CA TRP A 275 -1.59 -16.26 0.92
C TRP A 275 -0.88 -17.54 1.34
N GLN A 276 -1.10 -17.99 2.58
CA GLN A 276 -0.53 -19.23 3.14
C GLN A 276 -1.00 -20.44 2.35
N THR A 277 -2.30 -20.51 2.05
CA THR A 277 -2.87 -21.56 1.20
C THR A 277 -2.19 -21.60 -0.17
N THR A 278 -1.98 -20.43 -0.79
CA THR A 278 -1.30 -20.34 -2.09
C THR A 278 0.15 -20.83 -2.00
N MET A 279 0.90 -20.46 -0.96
CA MET A 279 2.28 -20.92 -0.77
C MET A 279 2.35 -22.43 -0.54
N LEU A 280 1.48 -22.97 0.32
CA LEU A 280 1.40 -24.41 0.59
C LEU A 280 1.02 -25.22 -0.66
N LEU A 281 0.11 -24.70 -1.49
CA LEU A 281 -0.21 -25.30 -2.79
C LEU A 281 1.00 -25.33 -3.74
N ARG A 282 1.83 -24.28 -3.72
CA ARG A 282 3.05 -24.25 -4.52
C ARG A 282 4.07 -25.28 -4.05
N ILE A 283 4.25 -25.43 -2.74
CA ILE A 283 5.10 -26.49 -2.15
C ILE A 283 4.54 -27.88 -2.48
N LYS A 284 3.23 -28.09 -2.34
CA LYS A 284 2.63 -29.41 -2.64
C LYS A 284 2.90 -29.84 -4.08
N LYS A 285 2.86 -28.91 -5.03
CA LYS A 285 3.15 -29.15 -6.45
C LYS A 285 4.60 -29.57 -6.74
N THR A 286 5.54 -29.38 -5.81
CA THR A 286 6.93 -29.86 -5.98
C THR A 286 7.09 -31.33 -5.57
N ILE A 287 6.09 -31.93 -4.92
CA ILE A 287 6.06 -33.36 -4.60
C ILE A 287 5.72 -34.16 -5.87
N GLN A 288 6.58 -35.10 -6.23
CA GLN A 288 6.41 -35.98 -7.38
C GLN A 288 5.12 -36.81 -7.25
N GLY A 289 4.35 -36.91 -8.33
CA GLY A 289 3.12 -37.70 -8.40
C GLY A 289 1.82 -36.91 -8.15
N ASP A 290 1.87 -35.59 -7.92
CA ASP A 290 0.65 -34.83 -7.65
C ASP A 290 -0.14 -34.43 -8.92
N SER A 291 -1.43 -34.77 -8.90
CA SER A 291 -2.48 -34.31 -9.82
C SER A 291 -3.70 -33.76 -9.04
N GLY A 292 -3.60 -33.56 -7.72
CA GLY A 292 -4.75 -33.39 -6.82
C GLY A 292 -4.82 -32.06 -6.06
N ASP A 293 -5.99 -31.43 -6.09
CA ASP A 293 -6.34 -30.22 -5.33
C ASP A 293 -6.21 -30.39 -3.80
N LEU A 294 -5.88 -29.30 -3.08
CA LEU A 294 -6.23 -29.17 -1.66
C LEU A 294 -7.72 -28.78 -1.58
N LYS A 295 -8.61 -29.75 -1.37
CA LYS A 295 -10.00 -29.48 -0.99
C LYS A 295 -10.22 -29.82 0.48
#